data_AF-A0A924DNB6-F1
#
_entry.id   AF-A0A924DNB6-F1
#
_cell.length_a   1.000
_cell.length_b   1.000
_cell.length_c   1.000
_cell.angle_alpha   90.00
_cell.angle_beta   90.00
_cell.angle_gamma   90.00
#
_symmetry.space_group_name_H-M   'P 1'
#
loop_
_entity.id
_entity.type
_entity.pdbx_description
1 polymer ?
#
loop_
_entity_poly.entity_id
_entity_poly.type
_entity_poly.pdbx_seq_one_letter_code
_entity_poly.pdbx_strand_id
1 'polypeptide(L)'
;MKSLLVLNLLFTIFTTDLRAADVNTNIKKMQLSLDKNNPENVEEIYDVNEESLSKNWMALERLALSFERRNKYKEAIEVYRKLIAKFNLPEHKKIIESTASPVTENLYTTNKLPYYYYKLAFLNAQLFVSSNKYMPEADRIKFKKNAEGYIGILKKVRTDEGEIKLIEELISEKIKIEDQLSYKTNWYVFLDVISWQDRVYLKNSSTKTKSKLLSTDIGSSLGVGKKWSNSRYEFNMEGEYSVATSTISNDGAGPTYLQSSVPVHSIIAGPGMYYKAFSDKVFVGLQIPFSYRTGDWEVPTGYEFENDKQFGAGYFFQVKFAMGNIAIQTRLGKIFPNPASHWSIGAIYDF
;
A
#
# COMPACT_ATOMS: atom_id res chain seq x y z
N MET A 1 33.61 50.68 54.74
CA MET A 1 33.09 49.38 54.26
C MET A 1 31.68 49.46 53.63
N LYS A 2 31.25 50.62 53.07
CA LYS A 2 29.96 50.79 52.36
C LYS A 2 30.10 51.11 50.86
N SER A 3 31.30 51.39 50.35
CA SER A 3 31.51 51.73 48.93
C SER A 3 31.77 50.53 48.01
N LEU A 4 32.23 49.39 48.53
CA LEU A 4 32.51 48.20 47.71
C LEU A 4 31.25 47.44 47.28
N LEU A 5 30.13 47.60 47.99
CA LEU A 5 28.88 46.89 47.72
C LEU A 5 28.08 47.52 46.57
N VAL A 6 28.28 48.82 46.31
CA VAL A 6 27.62 49.56 45.22
C VAL A 6 28.27 49.26 43.86
N LEU A 7 29.58 49.02 43.82
CA LEU A 7 30.32 48.74 42.58
C LEU A 7 30.01 47.35 42.00
N ASN A 8 29.81 46.34 42.87
CA ASN A 8 29.42 44.99 42.42
C ASN A 8 27.97 44.92 41.91
N LEU A 9 27.05 45.72 42.47
CA LEU A 9 25.67 45.81 41.98
C LEU A 9 25.61 46.49 40.60
N LEU A 10 26.38 47.55 40.37
CA LEU A 10 26.44 48.24 39.08
C LEU A 10 27.06 47.36 37.98
N PHE A 11 28.10 46.57 38.27
CA PHE A 11 28.72 45.68 37.28
C PHE A 11 27.82 44.50 36.88
N THR A 12 26.96 44.00 37.79
CA THR A 12 25.97 42.96 37.43
C THR A 12 24.86 43.54 36.55
N ILE A 13 24.40 44.77 36.82
CA ILE A 13 23.34 45.42 36.04
C ILE A 13 23.82 45.74 34.60
N PHE A 14 25.06 46.23 34.42
CA PHE A 14 25.60 46.53 33.09
C PHE A 14 25.90 45.28 32.24
N THR A 15 26.30 44.16 32.84
CA THR A 15 26.57 42.91 32.11
C THR A 15 25.29 42.18 31.69
N THR A 16 24.20 42.31 32.44
CA THR A 16 22.89 41.81 32.02
C THR A 16 22.30 42.60 30.85
N ASP A 17 22.45 43.92 30.83
CA ASP A 17 21.91 44.77 29.75
C ASP A 17 22.63 44.56 28.41
N LEU A 18 23.96 44.41 28.42
CA LEU A 18 24.74 44.14 27.21
C LEU A 18 24.41 42.77 26.59
N ARG A 19 24.20 41.73 27.42
CA ARG A 19 23.79 40.39 26.94
C ARG A 19 22.35 40.38 26.41
N ALA A 20 21.44 41.15 27.00
CA ALA A 20 20.06 41.27 26.53
C ALA A 20 19.94 41.99 25.18
N ALA A 21 20.78 43.02 24.94
CA ALA A 21 20.84 43.73 23.66
C ALA A 21 21.30 42.82 22.51
N ASP A 22 22.22 41.90 22.77
CA ASP A 22 22.73 40.94 21.79
C ASP A 22 21.66 39.89 21.41
N VAL A 23 20.93 39.34 22.39
CA VAL A 23 19.85 38.36 22.15
C VAL A 23 18.75 38.93 21.25
N ASN A 24 18.25 40.15 21.55
CA ASN A 24 17.21 40.79 20.74
C ASN A 24 17.68 41.11 19.32
N THR A 25 18.95 41.47 19.17
CA THR A 25 19.55 41.71 17.85
C THR A 25 19.62 40.43 17.03
N ASN A 26 20.03 39.31 17.63
CA ASN A 26 20.11 38.02 16.95
C ASN A 26 18.72 37.46 16.60
N ILE A 27 17.70 37.63 17.46
CA ILE A 27 16.32 37.25 17.13
C ILE A 27 15.80 38.04 15.91
N LYS A 28 16.08 39.35 15.82
CA LYS A 28 15.72 40.15 14.63
C LYS A 28 16.42 39.66 13.37
N LYS A 29 17.70 39.27 13.45
CA LYS A 29 18.42 38.66 12.32
C LYS A 29 17.81 37.32 11.90
N MET A 30 17.41 36.48 12.87
CA MET A 30 16.70 35.22 12.59
C MET A 30 15.38 35.46 11.86
N GLN A 31 14.56 36.43 12.33
CA GLN A 31 13.32 36.82 11.64
C GLN A 31 13.60 37.30 10.21
N LEU A 32 14.57 38.21 10.03
CA LEU A 32 14.93 38.72 8.71
C LEU A 32 15.37 37.61 7.75
N SER A 33 16.05 36.58 8.28
CA SER A 33 16.48 35.41 7.51
C SER A 33 15.28 34.57 7.05
N LEU A 34 14.30 34.35 7.93
CA LEU A 34 13.02 33.75 7.54
C LEU A 34 12.29 34.62 6.50
N ASP A 35 12.23 35.93 6.67
CA ASP A 35 11.51 36.82 5.73
C ASP A 35 12.15 36.80 4.33
N LYS A 36 13.48 36.67 4.27
CA LYS A 36 14.25 36.51 3.02
C LYS A 36 14.26 35.08 2.47
N ASN A 37 13.51 34.17 3.08
CA ASN A 37 13.48 32.75 2.73
C ASN A 37 14.86 32.06 2.75
N ASN A 38 15.70 32.43 3.72
CA ASN A 38 16.97 31.79 4.03
C ASN A 38 16.89 31.16 5.43
N PRO A 39 16.21 30.00 5.57
CA PRO A 39 16.05 29.33 6.86
C PRO A 39 17.35 28.75 7.42
N GLU A 40 18.33 28.39 6.58
CA GLU A 40 19.63 27.87 7.01
C GLU A 40 20.43 28.88 7.84
N ASN A 41 20.39 30.16 7.48
CA ASN A 41 21.05 31.22 8.25
C ASN A 41 20.45 31.38 9.67
N VAL A 42 19.20 30.94 9.90
CA VAL A 42 18.60 30.91 11.24
C VAL A 42 19.29 29.88 12.12
N GLU A 43 19.61 28.70 11.57
CA GLU A 43 20.34 27.64 12.27
C GLU A 43 21.76 28.10 12.60
N GLU A 44 22.46 28.72 11.64
CA GLU A 44 23.83 29.25 11.87
C GLU A 44 23.87 30.31 12.97
N ILE A 45 22.93 31.28 12.95
CA ILE A 45 22.83 32.29 14.02
C ILE A 45 22.54 31.62 15.36
N TYR A 46 21.69 30.59 15.38
CA TYR A 46 21.35 29.87 16.60
C TYR A 46 22.56 29.11 17.16
N ASP A 47 23.27 28.35 16.33
CA ASP A 47 24.39 27.50 16.75
C ASP A 47 25.55 28.32 17.33
N VAL A 48 25.87 29.48 16.73
CA VAL A 48 26.91 30.39 17.25
C VAL A 48 26.54 30.99 18.60
N ASN A 49 25.24 31.12 18.89
CA ASN A 49 24.72 31.84 20.06
C ASN A 49 23.80 30.95 20.94
N GLU A 50 24.00 29.63 20.91
CA GLU A 50 23.04 28.67 21.49
C GLU A 50 22.79 28.93 22.99
N GLU A 51 23.85 29.24 23.74
CA GLU A 51 23.75 29.43 25.19
C GLU A 51 22.81 30.58 25.59
N SER A 52 22.83 31.67 24.81
CA SER A 52 22.00 32.85 25.05
C SER A 52 20.61 32.70 24.43
N LEU A 53 20.52 32.15 23.21
CA LEU A 53 19.27 32.03 22.46
C LEU A 53 18.38 30.87 22.96
N SER A 54 18.94 29.78 23.46
CA SER A 54 18.17 28.62 23.98
C SER A 54 17.30 28.93 25.21
N LYS A 55 17.51 30.10 25.83
CA LYS A 55 16.77 30.64 26.97
C LYS A 55 15.66 31.62 26.54
N ASN A 56 15.51 31.89 25.24
CA ASN A 56 14.51 32.80 24.71
C ASN A 56 13.49 32.06 23.83
N TRP A 57 12.21 32.21 24.13
CA TRP A 57 11.14 31.51 23.42
C TRP A 57 11.01 31.97 21.95
N MET A 58 11.25 33.25 21.64
CA MET A 58 11.17 33.75 20.27
C MET A 58 12.26 33.13 19.41
N ALA A 59 13.49 33.00 19.94
CA ALA A 59 14.59 32.36 19.23
C ALA A 59 14.28 30.90 18.90
N LEU A 60 13.79 30.13 19.88
CA LEU A 60 13.37 28.74 19.65
C LEU A 60 12.20 28.64 18.65
N GLU A 61 11.23 29.55 18.70
CA GLU A 61 10.13 29.55 17.71
C GLU A 61 10.66 29.79 16.29
N ARG A 62 11.61 30.72 16.12
CA ARG A 62 12.25 30.99 14.82
C ARG A 62 13.07 29.80 14.32
N LEU A 63 13.78 29.12 15.23
CA LEU A 63 14.51 27.89 14.92
C LEU A 63 13.57 26.75 14.50
N ALA A 64 12.44 26.57 15.19
CA ALA A 64 11.46 25.55 14.79
C ALA A 64 10.91 25.83 13.38
N LEU A 65 10.58 27.10 13.09
CA LEU A 65 10.11 27.53 11.77
C LEU A 65 11.15 27.35 10.66
N SER A 66 12.44 27.51 10.94
CA SER A 66 13.47 27.25 9.93
C SER A 66 13.54 25.76 9.59
N PHE A 67 13.47 24.89 10.59
CA PHE A 67 13.38 23.45 10.37
C PHE A 67 12.13 23.04 9.58
N GLU A 68 10.97 23.64 9.86
CA GLU A 68 9.76 23.42 9.06
C GLU A 68 9.96 23.77 7.58
N ARG A 69 10.52 24.95 7.27
CA ARG A 69 10.76 25.39 5.88
C ARG A 69 11.74 24.52 5.12
N ARG A 70 12.59 23.77 5.82
CA ARG A 70 13.55 22.82 5.26
C ARG A 70 13.06 21.38 5.27
N ASN A 71 11.79 21.14 5.64
CA ASN A 71 11.20 19.81 5.81
C ASN A 71 11.94 18.92 6.84
N LYS A 72 12.68 19.52 7.78
CA LYS A 72 13.35 18.87 8.91
C LYS A 72 12.37 18.69 10.07
N TYR A 73 11.31 17.92 9.85
CA TYR A 73 10.15 17.89 10.75
C TYR A 73 10.45 17.29 12.13
N LYS A 74 11.40 16.35 12.23
CA LYS A 74 11.77 15.74 13.52
C LYS A 74 12.41 16.76 14.45
N GLU A 75 13.33 17.55 13.90
CA GLU A 75 14.03 18.63 14.56
C GLU A 75 13.06 19.73 14.98
N ALA A 76 12.14 20.13 14.09
CA ALA A 76 11.07 21.08 14.43
C ALA A 76 10.21 20.60 15.60
N ILE A 77 9.79 19.32 15.61
CA ILE A 77 9.02 18.72 16.71
C ILE A 77 9.79 18.78 18.04
N GLU A 78 11.09 18.50 18.03
CA GLU A 78 11.92 18.59 19.22
C GLU A 78 11.99 20.02 19.77
N VAL A 79 12.13 21.02 18.90
CA VAL A 79 12.15 22.43 19.32
C VAL A 79 10.79 22.88 19.86
N TYR A 80 9.67 22.48 19.24
CA TYR A 80 8.34 22.77 19.78
C TYR A 80 8.09 22.11 21.14
N ARG A 81 8.55 20.86 21.34
CA ARG A 81 8.50 20.22 22.67
C ARG A 81 9.34 20.98 23.69
N LYS A 82 10.52 21.47 23.32
CA LYS A 82 11.35 22.33 24.18
C LYS A 82 10.64 23.64 24.53
N LEU A 83 9.94 24.28 23.58
CA LEU A 83 9.14 25.49 23.83
C LEU A 83 8.04 25.25 24.87
N ILE A 84 7.32 24.13 24.77
CA ILE A 84 6.29 23.77 25.74
C ILE A 84 6.92 23.48 27.10
N ALA A 85 7.95 22.64 27.15
CA ALA A 85 8.59 22.20 28.39
C ALA A 85 9.28 23.34 29.16
N LYS A 86 9.86 24.32 28.48
CA LYS A 86 10.58 25.43 29.13
C LYS A 86 9.68 26.62 29.47
N PHE A 87 8.75 26.98 28.59
CA PHE A 87 8.03 28.26 28.68
C PHE A 87 6.53 28.13 28.96
N ASN A 88 5.95 26.94 28.79
CA ASN A 88 4.49 26.74 28.90
C ASN A 88 4.15 25.48 29.72
N LEU A 89 5.08 24.99 30.54
CA LEU A 89 4.91 23.75 31.29
C LEU A 89 3.75 23.81 32.29
N PRO A 90 3.55 24.89 33.08
CA PRO A 90 2.43 24.97 34.01
C PRO A 90 1.08 24.87 33.32
N GLU A 91 0.89 25.61 32.23
CA GLU A 91 -0.35 25.63 31.44
C GLU A 91 -0.55 24.29 30.72
N HIS A 92 0.52 23.72 30.15
CA HIS A 92 0.48 22.40 29.54
C HIS A 92 0.00 21.33 30.52
N LYS A 93 0.53 21.29 31.75
CA LYS A 93 0.10 20.32 32.77
C LYS A 93 -1.39 20.48 33.09
N LYS A 94 -1.85 21.72 33.30
CA LYS A 94 -3.28 22.01 33.55
C LYS A 94 -4.20 21.53 32.41
N ILE A 95 -3.79 21.72 31.16
CA ILE A 95 -4.57 21.27 29.99
C ILE A 95 -4.63 19.75 29.89
N ILE A 96 -3.50 19.07 30.15
CA ILE A 96 -3.44 17.60 30.09
C ILE A 96 -4.25 16.95 31.22
N GLU A 97 -4.13 17.48 32.44
CA GLU A 97 -4.84 16.98 33.63
C GLU A 97 -6.33 17.34 33.64
N SER A 98 -6.75 18.35 32.87
CA SER A 98 -8.15 18.73 32.75
C SER A 98 -9.01 17.61 32.16
N THR A 99 -10.03 17.22 32.92
CA THR A 99 -11.14 16.35 32.47
C THR A 99 -12.20 17.13 31.71
N ALA A 100 -12.25 18.46 31.85
CA ALA A 100 -13.18 19.32 31.12
C ALA A 100 -12.73 19.48 29.66
N SER A 101 -13.70 19.38 28.75
CA SER A 101 -13.54 19.66 27.31
C SER A 101 -14.76 20.44 26.82
N PRO A 102 -14.62 21.69 26.35
CA PRO A 102 -13.38 22.45 26.25
C PRO A 102 -12.85 22.96 27.60
N VAL A 103 -11.54 23.16 27.68
CA VAL A 103 -10.87 23.78 28.83
C VAL A 103 -11.22 25.27 28.87
N THR A 104 -11.30 25.87 30.05
CA THR A 104 -11.60 27.30 30.23
C THR A 104 -10.64 28.16 29.43
N GLU A 105 -11.18 29.07 28.62
CA GLU A 105 -10.44 29.85 27.62
C GLU A 105 -9.29 30.69 28.18
N ASN A 106 -9.43 31.16 29.42
CA ASN A 106 -8.38 31.90 30.15
C ASN A 106 -7.10 31.10 30.40
N LEU A 107 -7.12 29.76 30.27
CA LEU A 107 -5.96 28.89 30.50
C LEU A 107 -4.97 28.86 29.35
N TYR A 108 -5.37 29.29 28.14
CA TYR A 108 -4.54 29.18 26.93
C TYR A 108 -4.57 30.39 26.00
N THR A 109 -5.50 31.34 26.18
CA THR A 109 -5.57 32.56 25.33
C THR A 109 -4.39 33.50 25.53
N THR A 110 -3.70 33.43 26.67
CA THR A 110 -2.58 34.32 27.00
C THR A 110 -1.24 33.83 26.42
N ASN A 111 -1.19 32.64 25.82
CA ASN A 111 0.04 32.05 25.32
C ASN A 111 -0.13 31.44 23.91
N LYS A 112 1.01 31.14 23.27
CA LYS A 112 1.04 30.48 21.96
C LYS A 112 0.91 28.96 22.04
N LEU A 113 0.45 28.43 23.17
CA LEU A 113 0.41 26.99 23.40
C LEU A 113 -0.53 26.23 22.45
N PRO A 114 -1.74 26.74 22.12
CA PRO A 114 -2.58 26.12 21.08
C PRO A 114 -1.86 26.03 19.73
N TYR A 115 -1.16 27.09 19.33
CA TYR A 115 -0.36 27.11 18.11
C TYR A 115 0.74 26.05 18.12
N TYR A 116 1.43 25.84 19.25
CA TYR A 116 2.45 24.79 19.35
C TYR A 116 1.86 23.38 19.29
N TYR A 117 0.68 23.14 19.88
CA TYR A 117 -0.03 21.86 19.71
C TYR A 117 -0.42 21.63 18.25
N TYR A 118 -0.86 22.67 17.55
CA TYR A 118 -1.20 22.59 16.14
C TYR A 118 0.02 22.18 15.32
N LYS A 119 1.16 22.85 15.54
CA LYS A 119 2.42 22.49 14.88
C LYS A 119 2.84 21.06 15.18
N LEU A 120 2.74 20.61 16.43
CA LEU A 120 3.07 19.23 16.79
C LEU A 120 2.14 18.20 16.13
N ALA A 121 0.84 18.47 16.06
CA ALA A 121 -0.12 17.63 15.35
C ALA A 121 0.20 17.56 13.86
N PHE A 122 0.33 18.72 13.22
CA PHE A 122 0.59 18.86 11.78
C PHE A 122 1.91 18.19 11.37
N LEU A 123 3.00 18.44 12.09
CA LEU A 123 4.31 17.88 11.74
C LEU A 123 4.38 16.36 11.92
N ASN A 124 3.71 15.81 12.95
CA ASN A 124 3.60 14.35 13.09
C ASN A 124 2.71 13.76 11.99
N ALA A 125 1.64 14.44 11.57
CA ALA A 125 0.84 14.02 10.43
C ALA A 125 1.65 14.04 9.13
N GLN A 126 2.46 15.07 8.88
CA GLN A 126 3.37 15.13 7.72
C GLN A 126 4.39 13.99 7.71
N LEU A 127 4.99 13.67 8.87
CA LEU A 127 5.89 12.51 9.00
C LEU A 127 5.16 11.18 8.75
N PHE A 128 3.92 11.05 9.19
CA PHE A 128 3.10 9.86 8.91
C PHE A 128 2.73 9.75 7.43
N VAL A 129 2.28 10.84 6.80
CA VAL A 129 1.90 10.90 5.37
C VAL A 129 3.10 10.58 4.48
N SER A 130 4.26 11.16 4.78
CA SER A 130 5.52 10.91 4.05
C SER A 130 6.15 9.55 4.35
N SER A 131 5.69 8.84 5.38
CA SER A 131 6.19 7.50 5.67
C SER A 131 5.84 6.51 4.56
N ASN A 132 6.70 5.52 4.35
CA ASN A 132 6.51 4.50 3.33
C ASN A 132 6.83 3.11 3.89
N LYS A 133 6.76 2.08 3.04
CA LYS A 133 7.02 0.68 3.45
C LYS A 133 8.45 0.42 3.97
N TYR A 134 9.40 1.31 3.70
CA TYR A 134 10.79 1.20 4.17
C TYR A 134 11.00 1.83 5.55
N MET A 135 10.04 2.62 6.04
CA MET A 135 10.05 3.11 7.42
C MET A 135 9.54 1.99 8.36
N PRO A 136 10.22 1.73 9.49
CA PRO A 136 9.75 0.77 10.48
C PRO A 136 8.32 1.05 10.92
N GLU A 137 7.49 0.00 10.99
CA GLU A 137 6.07 0.13 11.35
C GLU A 137 5.87 0.84 12.70
N ALA A 138 6.74 0.56 13.69
CA ALA A 138 6.72 1.20 14.99
C ALA A 138 6.84 2.73 14.90
N ASP A 139 7.67 3.25 14.00
CA ASP A 139 7.83 4.70 13.79
C ASP A 139 6.59 5.31 13.14
N ARG A 140 6.00 4.62 12.14
CA ARG A 140 4.77 5.08 11.49
C ARG A 140 3.61 5.18 12.48
N ILE A 141 3.42 4.13 13.29
CA ILE A 141 2.41 4.07 14.34
C ILE A 141 2.66 5.19 15.36
N LYS A 142 3.92 5.41 15.73
CA LYS A 142 4.29 6.49 16.65
C LYS A 142 3.92 7.88 16.10
N PHE A 143 4.21 8.18 14.83
CA PHE A 143 3.85 9.47 14.24
C PHE A 143 2.34 9.66 14.17
N LYS A 144 1.59 8.64 13.71
CA LYS A 144 0.13 8.67 13.70
C LYS A 144 -0.43 8.93 15.11
N LYS A 145 -0.03 8.13 16.09
CA LYS A 145 -0.50 8.23 17.48
C LYS A 145 -0.17 9.58 18.11
N ASN A 146 1.01 10.14 17.83
CA ASN A 146 1.35 11.47 18.29
C ASN A 146 0.45 12.54 17.66
N ALA A 147 0.21 12.47 16.34
CA ALA A 147 -0.66 13.42 15.66
C ALA A 147 -2.09 13.37 16.23
N GLU A 148 -2.66 12.18 16.37
CA GLU A 148 -3.99 11.96 16.99
C GLU A 148 -4.03 12.45 18.44
N GLY A 149 -2.97 12.22 19.21
CA GLY A 149 -2.84 12.71 20.58
C GLY A 149 -2.88 14.25 20.66
N TYR A 150 -2.14 14.95 19.79
CA TYR A 150 -2.17 16.41 19.74
C TYR A 150 -3.48 16.97 19.16
N ILE A 151 -4.11 16.29 18.20
CA ILE A 151 -5.48 16.62 17.74
C ILE A 151 -6.46 16.58 18.92
N GLY A 152 -6.37 15.54 19.77
CA GLY A 152 -7.18 15.43 20.99
C GLY A 152 -6.98 16.63 21.94
N ILE A 153 -5.75 17.14 22.03
CA ILE A 153 -5.46 18.35 22.83
C ILE A 153 -6.03 19.60 22.15
N LEU A 154 -5.92 19.76 20.83
CA LEU A 154 -6.47 20.89 20.08
C LEU A 154 -7.98 21.04 20.25
N LYS A 155 -8.70 19.91 20.22
CA LYS A 155 -10.15 19.86 20.50
C LYS A 155 -10.48 20.35 21.92
N LYS A 156 -9.59 20.16 22.90
CA LYS A 156 -9.76 20.68 24.27
C LYS A 156 -9.53 22.20 24.36
N VAL A 157 -8.63 22.77 23.56
CA VAL A 157 -8.23 24.19 23.62
C VAL A 157 -8.89 25.06 22.55
N ARG A 158 -10.06 24.65 22.03
CA ARG A 158 -10.89 25.40 21.06
C ARG A 158 -10.10 26.00 19.89
N THR A 159 -9.20 25.23 19.31
CA THR A 159 -8.57 25.63 18.05
C THR A 159 -9.59 25.58 16.91
N ASP A 160 -9.34 26.36 15.84
CA ASP A 160 -10.18 26.41 14.64
C ASP A 160 -10.49 24.99 14.12
N GLU A 161 -11.78 24.69 13.93
CA GLU A 161 -12.22 23.36 13.49
C GLU A 161 -11.69 23.01 12.10
N GLY A 162 -11.51 24.00 11.22
CA GLY A 162 -10.94 23.82 9.89
C GLY A 162 -9.48 23.39 9.93
N GLU A 163 -8.67 23.97 10.83
CA GLU A 163 -7.29 23.55 11.04
C GLU A 163 -7.19 22.10 11.55
N ILE A 164 -8.06 21.73 12.49
CA ILE A 164 -8.11 20.35 13.02
C ILE A 164 -8.52 19.38 11.91
N LYS A 165 -9.57 19.72 11.16
CA LYS A 165 -10.10 18.89 10.08
C LYS A 165 -9.08 18.65 8.98
N LEU A 166 -8.28 19.66 8.62
CA LEU A 166 -7.19 19.51 7.66
C LEU A 166 -6.21 18.39 8.06
N ILE A 167 -5.82 18.34 9.34
CA ILE A 167 -4.88 17.33 9.83
C ILE A 167 -5.54 15.94 9.85
N GLU A 168 -6.80 15.86 10.26
CA GLU A 168 -7.57 14.61 10.23
C GLU A 168 -7.72 14.07 8.81
N GLU A 169 -8.05 14.93 7.84
CA GLU A 169 -8.17 14.57 6.42
C GLU A 169 -6.85 14.02 5.86
N LEU A 170 -5.70 14.64 6.18
CA LEU A 170 -4.37 14.14 5.79
C LEU A 170 -4.09 12.73 6.33
N ILE A 171 -4.39 12.49 7.61
CA ILE A 171 -4.18 11.17 8.24
C ILE A 171 -5.13 10.14 7.64
N SER A 172 -6.41 10.48 7.50
CA SER A 172 -7.44 9.60 6.95
C SER A 172 -7.18 9.23 5.49
N GLU A 173 -6.75 10.18 4.66
CA GLU A 173 -6.38 9.92 3.27
C GLU A 173 -5.21 8.94 3.19
N LYS A 174 -4.16 9.15 4.00
CA LYS A 174 -3.02 8.24 4.07
C LYS A 174 -3.44 6.82 4.47
N ILE A 175 -4.25 6.68 5.52
CA ILE A 175 -4.76 5.37 5.96
C ILE A 175 -5.57 4.71 4.85
N LYS A 176 -6.43 5.46 4.16
CA LYS A 176 -7.23 4.96 3.05
C LYS A 176 -6.34 4.46 1.91
N ILE A 177 -5.29 5.21 1.55
CA ILE A 177 -4.33 4.79 0.52
C ILE A 177 -3.61 3.50 0.95
N GLU A 178 -3.17 3.41 2.21
CA GLU A 178 -2.48 2.22 2.72
C GLU A 178 -3.39 0.98 2.76
N ASP A 179 -4.64 1.11 3.22
CA ASP A 179 -5.61 0.00 3.19
C ASP A 179 -5.94 -0.41 1.74
N GLN A 180 -6.06 0.57 0.85
CA GLN A 180 -6.28 0.31 -0.58
C GLN A 180 -5.10 -0.40 -1.25
N LEU A 181 -3.86 -0.21 -0.80
CA LEU A 181 -2.69 -0.85 -1.38
C LEU A 181 -2.28 -2.15 -0.67
N SER A 182 -2.81 -2.38 0.53
CA SER A 182 -2.57 -3.60 1.31
C SER A 182 -3.24 -4.82 0.67
N TYR A 183 -2.48 -5.91 0.56
CA TYR A 183 -3.00 -7.15 -0.01
C TYR A 183 -3.84 -7.92 1.01
N LYS A 184 -5.10 -8.18 0.67
CA LYS A 184 -6.03 -9.05 1.39
C LYS A 184 -6.02 -10.43 0.75
N THR A 185 -6.00 -11.48 1.58
CA THR A 185 -5.86 -12.87 1.14
C THR A 185 -7.17 -13.61 1.33
N ASN A 186 -7.74 -14.13 0.25
CA ASN A 186 -8.99 -14.90 0.29
C ASN A 186 -8.85 -16.21 -0.50
N TRP A 187 -9.69 -17.18 -0.19
CA TRP A 187 -9.89 -18.39 -0.98
C TRP A 187 -11.14 -18.24 -1.84
N TYR A 188 -11.20 -18.99 -2.93
CA TYR A 188 -12.37 -19.07 -3.79
C TYR A 188 -12.49 -20.45 -4.43
N VAL A 189 -13.70 -20.78 -4.85
CA VAL A 189 -14.00 -21.93 -5.72
C VAL A 189 -14.56 -21.44 -7.03
N PHE A 190 -14.40 -22.22 -8.09
CA PHE A 190 -14.95 -21.85 -9.39
C PHE A 190 -15.37 -23.09 -10.18
N LEU A 191 -16.35 -22.88 -11.05
CA LEU A 191 -16.89 -23.89 -11.95
C LEU A 191 -16.96 -23.30 -13.36
N ASP A 192 -16.26 -23.92 -14.30
CA ASP A 192 -16.22 -23.49 -15.70
C ASP A 192 -16.80 -24.56 -16.64
N VAL A 193 -17.40 -24.10 -17.74
CA VAL A 193 -17.51 -24.88 -18.97
C VAL A 193 -16.27 -24.59 -19.80
N ILE A 194 -15.59 -25.65 -20.23
CA ILE A 194 -14.31 -25.54 -20.92
C ILE A 194 -14.32 -26.29 -22.24
N SER A 195 -13.50 -25.83 -23.19
CA SER A 195 -13.22 -26.57 -24.41
C SER A 195 -11.82 -26.28 -24.93
N TRP A 196 -11.22 -27.31 -25.52
CA TRP A 196 -9.90 -27.23 -26.13
C TRP A 196 -9.80 -28.26 -27.26
N GLN A 197 -8.71 -28.18 -28.03
CA GLN A 197 -8.39 -29.19 -29.02
C GLN A 197 -6.96 -29.67 -28.86
N ASP A 198 -6.76 -30.98 -28.98
CA ASP A 198 -5.46 -31.64 -28.86
C ASP A 198 -5.04 -32.31 -30.16
N ARG A 199 -3.72 -32.53 -30.30
CA ARG A 199 -3.18 -33.43 -31.32
C ARG A 199 -2.81 -34.75 -30.68
N VAL A 200 -3.41 -35.82 -31.19
CA VAL A 200 -3.05 -37.19 -30.84
C VAL A 200 -2.46 -37.84 -32.09
N TYR A 201 -1.48 -38.72 -31.92
CA TYR A 201 -0.88 -39.43 -33.05
C TYR A 201 -1.23 -40.92 -32.94
N LEU A 202 -1.77 -41.45 -34.02
CA LEU A 202 -2.01 -42.89 -34.15
C LEU A 202 -0.86 -43.48 -34.96
N LYS A 203 -0.09 -44.37 -34.33
CA LYS A 203 1.10 -44.98 -34.92
C LYS A 203 0.82 -46.44 -35.27
N ASN A 204 1.04 -46.81 -36.52
CA ASN A 204 0.89 -48.19 -36.97
C ASN A 204 2.06 -49.04 -36.42
N SER A 205 1.75 -50.13 -35.71
CA SER A 205 2.75 -50.94 -35.03
C SER A 205 3.72 -51.64 -36.00
N SER A 206 3.25 -51.98 -37.21
CA SER A 206 4.02 -52.69 -38.23
C SER A 206 4.84 -51.75 -39.13
N THR A 207 4.22 -50.71 -39.67
CA THR A 207 4.87 -49.80 -40.64
C THR A 207 5.55 -48.60 -39.99
N LYS A 208 5.31 -48.37 -38.69
CA LYS A 208 5.76 -47.19 -37.93
C LYS A 208 5.27 -45.85 -38.50
N THR A 209 4.33 -45.87 -39.44
CA THR A 209 3.70 -44.66 -39.99
C THR A 209 2.84 -43.98 -38.92
N LYS A 210 2.89 -42.65 -38.88
CA LYS A 210 2.11 -41.83 -37.94
C LYS A 210 0.98 -41.13 -38.68
N SER A 211 -0.25 -41.31 -38.19
CA SER A 211 -1.42 -40.56 -38.61
C SER A 211 -1.76 -39.51 -37.57
N LYS A 212 -2.02 -38.29 -38.01
CA LYS A 212 -2.33 -37.16 -37.14
C LYS A 212 -3.83 -37.08 -36.93
N LEU A 213 -4.24 -37.01 -35.67
CA LEU A 213 -5.62 -36.92 -35.24
C LEU A 213 -5.84 -35.63 -34.45
N LEU A 214 -7.02 -35.04 -34.64
CA LEU A 214 -7.47 -33.88 -33.88
C LEU A 214 -8.54 -34.35 -32.90
N SER A 215 -8.29 -34.14 -31.60
CA SER A 215 -9.26 -34.28 -30.53
C SER A 215 -9.91 -32.92 -30.30
N THR A 216 -11.24 -32.87 -30.27
CA THR A 216 -11.97 -31.70 -29.77
C THR A 216 -12.70 -32.09 -28.50
N ASP A 217 -12.38 -31.39 -27.42
CA ASP A 217 -12.79 -31.70 -26.06
C ASP A 217 -13.73 -30.61 -25.56
N ILE A 218 -14.84 -31.00 -24.94
CA ILE A 218 -15.77 -30.09 -24.27
C ILE A 218 -16.26 -30.71 -22.97
N GLY A 219 -16.31 -29.91 -21.91
CA GLY A 219 -16.65 -30.42 -20.59
C GLY A 219 -16.82 -29.34 -19.55
N SER A 220 -16.70 -29.76 -18.29
CA SER A 220 -16.76 -28.87 -17.13
C SER A 220 -15.55 -29.06 -16.24
N SER A 221 -15.13 -28.00 -15.58
CA SER A 221 -14.08 -28.03 -14.57
C SER A 221 -14.57 -27.49 -13.24
N LEU A 222 -14.05 -28.05 -12.17
CA LEU A 222 -14.22 -27.57 -10.80
C LEU A 222 -12.84 -27.25 -10.25
N GLY A 223 -12.66 -26.05 -9.72
CA GLY A 223 -11.39 -25.59 -9.21
C GLY A 223 -11.47 -24.81 -7.92
N VAL A 224 -10.31 -24.68 -7.32
CA VAL A 224 -10.07 -23.90 -6.09
C VAL A 224 -8.88 -22.98 -6.32
N GLY A 225 -8.90 -21.83 -5.67
CA GLY A 225 -7.81 -20.88 -5.78
C GLY A 225 -7.62 -20.04 -4.53
N LYS A 226 -6.40 -19.54 -4.40
CA LYS A 226 -6.04 -18.54 -3.40
C LYS A 226 -5.68 -17.25 -4.12
N LYS A 227 -6.21 -16.12 -3.65
CA LYS A 227 -5.92 -14.79 -4.19
C LYS A 227 -5.34 -13.85 -3.15
N TRP A 228 -4.47 -12.96 -3.61
CA TRP A 228 -3.92 -11.83 -2.90
C TRP A 228 -4.31 -10.57 -3.68
N SER A 229 -5.21 -9.76 -3.13
CA SER A 229 -5.78 -8.61 -3.86
C SER A 229 -5.66 -7.31 -3.08
N ASN A 230 -5.42 -6.21 -3.80
CA ASN A 230 -5.56 -4.85 -3.29
C ASN A 230 -6.49 -4.05 -4.24
N SER A 231 -6.59 -2.73 -4.09
CA SER A 231 -7.46 -1.88 -4.92
C SER A 231 -7.12 -1.87 -6.41
N ARG A 232 -5.91 -2.29 -6.81
CA ARG A 232 -5.43 -2.23 -8.21
C ARG A 232 -5.14 -3.59 -8.83
N TYR A 233 -4.62 -4.52 -8.04
CA TYR A 233 -4.10 -5.80 -8.54
C TYR A 233 -4.66 -6.95 -7.74
N GLU A 234 -4.77 -8.10 -8.39
CA GLU A 234 -5.02 -9.38 -7.75
C GLU A 234 -4.07 -10.41 -8.33
N PHE A 235 -3.27 -11.04 -7.49
CA PHE A 235 -2.49 -12.22 -7.83
C PHE A 235 -3.24 -13.44 -7.36
N ASN A 236 -3.17 -14.53 -8.10
CA ASN A 236 -3.78 -15.79 -7.69
C ASN A 236 -2.90 -16.99 -8.02
N MET A 237 -3.19 -18.08 -7.33
CA MET A 237 -2.75 -19.42 -7.67
C MET A 237 -4.01 -20.29 -7.68
N GLU A 238 -4.30 -20.91 -8.80
CA GLU A 238 -5.50 -21.73 -8.99
C GLU A 238 -5.15 -23.13 -9.49
N GLY A 239 -5.99 -24.09 -9.14
CA GLY A 239 -5.94 -25.46 -9.61
C GLY A 239 -7.35 -25.98 -9.85
N GLU A 240 -7.56 -26.64 -10.99
CA GLU A 240 -8.84 -27.21 -11.39
C GLU A 240 -8.69 -28.64 -11.90
N TYR A 241 -9.76 -29.41 -11.71
CA TYR A 241 -9.94 -30.73 -12.30
C TYR A 241 -11.11 -30.67 -13.28
N SER A 242 -10.90 -31.25 -14.45
CA SER A 242 -11.82 -31.20 -15.58
C SER A 242 -12.25 -32.58 -16.01
N VAL A 243 -13.53 -32.71 -16.32
CA VAL A 243 -14.13 -33.88 -16.96
C VAL A 243 -14.77 -33.44 -18.27
N ALA A 244 -14.36 -34.05 -19.38
CA ALA A 244 -14.79 -33.70 -20.71
C ALA A 244 -15.09 -34.93 -21.56
N THR A 245 -15.79 -34.69 -22.65
CA THR A 245 -15.99 -35.66 -23.73
C THR A 245 -15.24 -35.20 -24.96
N SER A 246 -14.49 -36.11 -25.56
CA SER A 246 -13.69 -35.90 -26.76
C SER A 246 -14.36 -36.48 -27.99
N THR A 247 -14.26 -35.76 -29.10
CA THR A 247 -14.44 -36.30 -30.44
C THR A 247 -13.12 -36.27 -31.18
N ILE A 248 -12.59 -37.44 -31.53
CA ILE A 248 -11.39 -37.59 -32.34
C ILE A 248 -11.77 -37.78 -33.81
N SER A 249 -11.13 -37.01 -34.68
CA SER A 249 -11.24 -37.19 -36.13
C SER A 249 -9.88 -37.02 -36.82
N ASN A 250 -9.78 -37.55 -38.04
CA ASN A 250 -8.58 -37.39 -38.87
C ASN A 250 -8.31 -35.93 -39.25
N ASP A 251 -7.04 -35.53 -39.10
CA ASP A 251 -6.52 -34.23 -39.54
C ASP A 251 -5.54 -34.43 -40.71
N GLY A 252 -6.02 -35.04 -41.81
CA GLY A 252 -5.25 -35.25 -43.05
C GLY A 252 -5.62 -36.48 -43.90
N ALA A 253 -4.80 -36.77 -44.92
CA ALA A 253 -4.89 -37.96 -45.77
C ALA A 253 -4.30 -39.18 -45.03
N GLY A 254 -5.16 -40.02 -44.47
CA GLY A 254 -4.79 -41.20 -43.68
C GLY A 254 -5.99 -42.13 -43.41
N PRO A 255 -5.79 -43.28 -42.74
CA PRO A 255 -6.87 -44.23 -42.45
C PRO A 255 -7.97 -43.58 -41.61
N THR A 256 -9.23 -43.66 -42.04
CA THR A 256 -10.37 -43.03 -41.37
C THR A 256 -10.53 -43.55 -39.94
N TYR A 257 -10.13 -42.75 -38.95
CA TYR A 257 -10.38 -43.01 -37.54
C TYR A 257 -11.30 -41.92 -36.99
N LEU A 258 -12.41 -42.35 -36.39
CA LEU A 258 -13.42 -41.48 -35.78
C LEU A 258 -13.93 -42.17 -34.51
N GLN A 259 -13.77 -41.50 -33.38
CA GLN A 259 -14.38 -41.90 -32.12
C GLN A 259 -15.02 -40.67 -31.50
N SER A 260 -16.23 -40.82 -30.96
CA SER A 260 -16.97 -39.74 -30.31
C SER A 260 -17.26 -40.11 -28.88
N SER A 261 -17.48 -39.09 -28.04
CA SER A 261 -17.85 -39.25 -26.62
C SER A 261 -16.81 -40.01 -25.78
N VAL A 262 -15.53 -39.84 -26.09
CA VAL A 262 -14.45 -40.46 -25.30
C VAL A 262 -14.22 -39.66 -24.02
N PRO A 263 -14.23 -40.28 -22.83
CA PRO A 263 -13.90 -39.59 -21.59
C PRO A 263 -12.47 -39.04 -21.60
N VAL A 264 -12.34 -37.76 -21.24
CA VAL A 264 -11.05 -37.10 -21.07
C VAL A 264 -11.04 -36.36 -19.74
N HIS A 265 -9.90 -36.45 -19.06
CA HIS A 265 -9.65 -35.80 -17.78
C HIS A 265 -8.47 -34.85 -17.91
N SER A 266 -8.54 -33.70 -17.24
CA SER A 266 -7.42 -32.76 -17.16
C SER A 266 -7.29 -32.15 -15.77
N ILE A 267 -6.06 -31.94 -15.34
CA ILE A 267 -5.71 -31.08 -14.21
C ILE A 267 -5.01 -29.86 -14.80
N ILE A 268 -5.47 -28.67 -14.45
CA ILE A 268 -4.82 -27.41 -14.82
C ILE A 268 -4.51 -26.66 -13.54
N ALA A 269 -3.28 -26.19 -13.38
CA ALA A 269 -2.89 -25.36 -12.26
C ALA A 269 -1.91 -24.28 -12.71
N GLY A 270 -1.96 -23.11 -12.09
CA GLY A 270 -1.02 -22.06 -12.44
C GLY A 270 -1.25 -20.73 -11.74
N PRO A 271 -0.21 -19.88 -11.71
CA PRO A 271 -0.32 -18.53 -11.21
C PRO A 271 -1.01 -17.62 -12.21
N GLY A 272 -1.78 -16.66 -11.70
CA GLY A 272 -2.42 -15.62 -12.49
C GLY A 272 -2.32 -14.25 -11.84
N MET A 273 -2.56 -13.23 -12.66
CA MET A 273 -2.60 -11.83 -12.27
C MET A 273 -3.75 -11.13 -12.98
N TYR A 274 -4.52 -10.36 -12.23
CA TYR A 274 -5.54 -9.44 -12.72
C TYR A 274 -5.17 -8.00 -12.39
N TYR A 275 -5.49 -7.11 -13.33
CA TYR A 275 -5.55 -5.68 -13.15
C TYR A 275 -7.01 -5.21 -13.09
N LYS A 276 -7.35 -4.44 -12.06
CA LYS A 276 -8.67 -3.81 -11.88
C LYS A 276 -8.72 -2.56 -12.75
N ALA A 277 -9.17 -2.70 -13.99
CA ALA A 277 -8.95 -1.70 -15.03
C ALA A 277 -9.76 -0.41 -14.83
N PHE A 278 -11.08 -0.53 -14.78
CA PHE A 278 -12.00 0.62 -14.78
C PHE A 278 -12.87 0.70 -13.53
N SER A 279 -13.01 -0.40 -12.80
CA SER A 279 -13.81 -0.50 -11.59
C SER A 279 -13.30 -1.63 -10.70
N ASP A 280 -13.78 -1.67 -9.47
CA ASP A 280 -13.65 -2.81 -8.56
C ASP A 280 -14.44 -4.05 -9.02
N LYS A 281 -15.18 -3.95 -10.13
CA LYS A 281 -15.99 -5.03 -10.71
C LYS A 281 -15.38 -5.66 -11.94
N VAL A 282 -14.54 -4.95 -12.71
CA VAL A 282 -13.99 -5.45 -13.98
C VAL A 282 -12.50 -5.68 -13.88
N PHE A 283 -12.09 -6.92 -14.11
CA PHE A 283 -10.73 -7.39 -13.98
C PHE A 283 -10.27 -7.97 -15.31
N VAL A 284 -9.07 -7.59 -15.74
CA VAL A 284 -8.43 -8.14 -16.95
C VAL A 284 -7.06 -8.66 -16.56
N GLY A 285 -6.71 -9.86 -17.01
CA GLY A 285 -5.56 -10.57 -16.48
C GLY A 285 -4.91 -11.55 -17.43
N LEU A 286 -3.82 -12.13 -16.93
CA LEU A 286 -3.04 -13.19 -17.56
C LEU A 286 -2.84 -14.32 -16.54
N GLN A 287 -2.89 -15.56 -16.98
CA GLN A 287 -2.48 -16.74 -16.22
C GLN A 287 -1.50 -17.59 -17.02
N ILE A 288 -0.58 -18.23 -16.32
CA ILE A 288 0.35 -19.22 -16.88
C ILE A 288 -0.13 -20.62 -16.44
N PRO A 289 -0.99 -21.28 -17.22
CA PRO A 289 -1.46 -22.62 -16.89
C PRO A 289 -0.39 -23.69 -17.16
N PHE A 290 -0.30 -24.65 -16.25
CA PHE A 290 0.33 -25.95 -16.44
C PHE A 290 -0.77 -27.00 -16.45
N SER A 291 -0.81 -27.81 -17.50
CA SER A 291 -1.87 -28.80 -17.70
C SER A 291 -1.27 -30.20 -17.77
N TYR A 292 -1.98 -31.15 -17.19
CA TYR A 292 -1.79 -32.57 -17.43
C TYR A 292 -3.14 -33.16 -17.85
N ARG A 293 -3.17 -33.85 -18.98
CA ARG A 293 -4.39 -34.48 -19.52
C ARG A 293 -4.20 -35.95 -19.82
N THR A 294 -5.29 -36.70 -19.75
CA THR A 294 -5.38 -38.13 -20.10
C THR A 294 -6.71 -38.40 -20.79
N GLY A 295 -6.72 -39.22 -21.83
CA GLY A 295 -7.95 -39.66 -22.51
C GLY A 295 -7.98 -41.17 -22.75
N ASP A 296 -9.17 -41.74 -22.67
CA ASP A 296 -9.40 -43.18 -22.75
C ASP A 296 -9.78 -43.61 -24.18
N TRP A 297 -8.96 -43.26 -25.18
CA TRP A 297 -9.25 -43.56 -26.59
C TRP A 297 -9.09 -45.05 -26.91
N GLU A 298 -10.00 -45.59 -27.72
CA GLU A 298 -9.96 -46.98 -28.13
C GLU A 298 -8.92 -47.19 -29.23
N VAL A 299 -7.94 -48.03 -28.95
CA VAL A 299 -6.83 -48.30 -29.88
C VAL A 299 -7.25 -49.32 -30.94
N PRO A 300 -7.24 -48.98 -32.24
CA PRO A 300 -7.47 -49.95 -33.32
C PRO A 300 -6.42 -51.07 -33.33
N THR A 301 -6.81 -52.26 -33.77
CA THR A 301 -5.90 -53.41 -33.86
C THR A 301 -4.68 -53.08 -34.73
N GLY A 302 -3.47 -53.30 -34.19
CA GLY A 302 -2.21 -53.05 -34.89
C GLY A 302 -1.75 -51.58 -34.86
N TYR A 303 -2.32 -50.75 -33.99
CA TYR A 303 -1.91 -49.38 -33.75
C TYR A 303 -1.59 -49.13 -32.27
N GLU A 304 -0.93 -47.99 -31.99
CA GLU A 304 -0.69 -47.44 -30.66
C GLU A 304 -0.94 -45.93 -30.68
N PHE A 305 -1.50 -45.38 -29.60
CA PHE A 305 -1.57 -43.92 -29.42
C PHE A 305 -0.25 -43.41 -28.85
N GLU A 306 0.27 -42.35 -29.47
CA GLU A 306 1.37 -41.55 -28.93
C GLU A 306 0.79 -40.24 -28.39
N ASN A 307 1.19 -39.88 -27.16
CA ASN A 307 0.65 -38.77 -26.37
C ASN A 307 -0.81 -38.96 -25.90
N ASP A 308 -1.14 -40.18 -25.47
CA ASP A 308 -2.36 -40.47 -24.69
C ASP A 308 -2.38 -39.72 -23.35
N LYS A 309 -1.19 -39.38 -22.86
CA LYS A 309 -0.94 -38.50 -21.71
C LYS A 309 -0.11 -37.33 -22.18
N GLN A 310 -0.50 -36.12 -21.78
CA GLN A 310 0.23 -34.93 -22.21
C GLN A 310 0.35 -33.92 -21.08
N PHE A 311 1.58 -33.47 -20.86
CA PHE A 311 1.88 -32.29 -20.08
C PHE A 311 2.01 -31.08 -21.00
N GLY A 312 1.51 -29.93 -20.56
CA GLY A 312 1.59 -28.70 -21.30
C GLY A 312 1.76 -27.49 -20.40
N ALA A 313 2.28 -26.41 -20.98
CA ALA A 313 2.33 -25.09 -20.37
C ALA A 313 1.82 -24.06 -21.37
N GLY A 314 1.28 -22.96 -20.89
CA GLY A 314 0.58 -22.04 -21.76
C GLY A 314 0.45 -20.62 -21.22
N TYR A 315 -0.47 -19.90 -21.83
CA TYR A 315 -0.94 -18.61 -21.36
C TYR A 315 -2.46 -18.53 -21.55
N PHE A 316 -3.16 -17.93 -20.60
CA PHE A 316 -4.56 -17.53 -20.73
C PHE A 316 -4.68 -16.03 -20.50
N PHE A 317 -5.41 -15.34 -21.38
CA PHE A 317 -6.03 -14.06 -21.09
C PHE A 317 -7.31 -14.33 -20.32
N GLN A 318 -7.52 -13.59 -19.24
CA GLN A 318 -8.67 -13.77 -18.37
C GLN A 318 -9.42 -12.46 -18.19
N VAL A 319 -10.75 -12.54 -18.22
CA VAL A 319 -11.63 -11.43 -17.87
C VAL A 319 -12.54 -11.91 -16.74
N LYS A 320 -12.70 -11.09 -15.71
CA LYS A 320 -13.57 -11.40 -14.56
C LYS A 320 -14.47 -10.21 -14.24
N PHE A 321 -15.76 -10.49 -14.07
CA PHE A 321 -16.80 -9.53 -13.68
C PHE A 321 -17.35 -9.86 -12.29
N ALA A 322 -16.98 -9.09 -11.27
CA ALA A 322 -17.34 -9.31 -9.88
C ALA A 322 -18.66 -8.65 -9.49
N MET A 323 -19.49 -9.41 -8.76
CA MET A 323 -20.83 -9.06 -8.27
C MET A 323 -20.97 -9.53 -6.82
N GLY A 324 -20.28 -8.84 -5.91
CA GLY A 324 -20.19 -9.27 -4.51
C GLY A 324 -19.31 -10.50 -4.36
N ASN A 325 -19.82 -11.57 -3.75
CA ASN A 325 -19.08 -12.81 -3.56
C ASN A 325 -19.11 -13.74 -4.79
N ILE A 326 -19.85 -13.37 -5.84
CA ILE A 326 -19.91 -14.13 -7.09
C ILE A 326 -19.23 -13.33 -8.19
N ALA A 327 -18.46 -13.99 -9.05
CA ALA A 327 -17.94 -13.38 -10.27
C ALA A 327 -18.16 -14.29 -11.48
N ILE A 328 -18.35 -13.69 -12.65
CA ILE A 328 -18.30 -14.42 -13.93
C ILE A 328 -16.88 -14.31 -14.47
N GLN A 329 -16.31 -15.42 -14.91
CA GLN A 329 -14.97 -15.48 -15.49
C GLN A 329 -15.03 -16.01 -16.92
N THR A 330 -14.15 -15.49 -17.76
CA THR A 330 -13.87 -16.04 -19.09
C THR A 330 -12.37 -16.12 -19.26
N ARG A 331 -11.88 -17.27 -19.73
CA ARG A 331 -10.47 -17.49 -20.06
C ARG A 331 -10.35 -17.82 -21.54
N LEU A 332 -9.34 -17.28 -22.20
CA LEU A 332 -9.00 -17.62 -23.59
C LEU A 332 -7.48 -17.65 -23.73
N GLY A 333 -6.93 -18.70 -24.30
CA GLY A 333 -5.52 -18.72 -24.64
C GLY A 333 -5.08 -20.04 -25.23
N LYS A 334 -3.89 -20.50 -24.88
CA LYS A 334 -3.27 -21.66 -25.51
C LYS A 334 -2.38 -22.41 -24.53
N ILE A 335 -2.48 -23.74 -24.53
CA ILE A 335 -1.57 -24.66 -23.83
C ILE A 335 -0.76 -25.40 -24.90
N PHE A 336 0.57 -25.32 -24.85
CA PHE A 336 1.43 -26.03 -25.79
C PHE A 336 1.63 -27.50 -25.35
N PRO A 337 1.82 -28.45 -26.29
CA PRO A 337 1.90 -28.30 -27.75
C PRO A 337 0.56 -28.30 -28.52
N ASN A 338 -0.57 -28.02 -27.87
CA ASN A 338 -1.88 -28.12 -28.55
C ASN A 338 -2.01 -27.15 -29.72
N PRO A 339 -2.70 -27.54 -30.81
CA PRO A 339 -2.82 -26.69 -31.99
C PRO A 339 -3.70 -25.47 -31.76
N ALA A 340 -4.79 -25.63 -31.03
CA ALA A 340 -5.88 -24.67 -30.95
C ALA A 340 -5.90 -23.90 -29.64
N SER A 341 -6.82 -22.93 -29.58
CA SER A 341 -7.09 -22.16 -28.39
C SER A 341 -7.91 -22.96 -27.39
N HIS A 342 -7.57 -22.79 -26.12
CA HIS A 342 -8.39 -23.22 -24.98
C HIS A 342 -9.27 -22.04 -24.58
N TRP A 343 -10.55 -22.30 -24.31
CA TRP A 343 -11.44 -21.31 -23.75
C TRP A 343 -12.25 -21.88 -22.59
N SER A 344 -12.58 -21.01 -21.63
CA SER A 344 -13.50 -21.31 -20.55
C SER A 344 -14.44 -20.16 -20.26
N ILE A 345 -15.65 -20.49 -19.78
CA ILE A 345 -16.58 -19.53 -19.19
C ILE A 345 -17.21 -20.16 -17.96
N GLY A 346 -17.28 -19.40 -16.87
CA GLY A 346 -17.78 -19.94 -15.62
C GLY A 346 -18.03 -18.91 -14.54
N ALA A 347 -18.24 -19.43 -13.34
CA ALA A 347 -18.54 -18.64 -12.16
C ALA A 347 -17.56 -18.95 -11.02
N ILE A 348 -17.17 -17.90 -10.31
CA ILE A 348 -16.34 -17.93 -9.12
C ILE A 348 -17.20 -17.58 -7.91
N TYR A 349 -17.01 -18.28 -6.80
CA TYR A 349 -17.51 -17.90 -5.49
C TYR A 349 -16.35 -17.61 -4.54
N ASP A 350 -16.29 -16.38 -4.04
CA ASP A 350 -15.34 -15.90 -3.04
C ASP A 350 -15.88 -16.12 -1.62
N PHE A 351 -15.07 -16.72 -0.74
CA PHE A 351 -15.44 -16.97 0.66
C PHE A 351 -15.30 -15.76 1.58
#